data_AF-M3ATQ4-F1
#
_entry.id   AF-M3ATQ4-F1
#
_cell.length_a   1.000
_cell.length_b   1.000
_cell.length_c   1.000
_cell.angle_alpha   90.00
_cell.angle_beta   90.00
_cell.angle_gamma   90.00
#
_symmetry.space_group_name_H-M   'P 1'
#
loop_
_entity.id
_entity.type
_entity.pdbx_description
1 polymer ?
#
loop_
_entity_poly.entity_id
_entity_poly.type
_entity_poly.pdbx_seq_one_letter_code
_entity_poly.pdbx_strand_id
1 'polypeptide(L)'
;MVLLAALVVCLTICRAAAVDIKSNDTDIMIISDVDDVLRVTELWNPKRALLNTFHYPLEPVTDMPALYRDYQDVLADKIHFAYVTDAFSSLAGEGYTTGLQLHYPPGEIAFREVTQSLRPNRLLNSRQRSIQRLIDIYPRRKFILVGDFATPGIEGGYSKVATKNDQVQCLFMRDARANNPANHFVPATKPLSSSKLSQRWTVFDNASEFHEASLGYLRRLHISNDTRFGCERLGVRRFQ
;
A
#
# COMPACT_ATOMS: atom_id res chain seq x y z
N MET A 1 -57.23 3.93 -9.95
CA MET A 1 -56.63 5.15 -9.36
C MET A 1 -55.84 4.94 -8.07
N VAL A 2 -55.83 3.74 -7.45
CA VAL A 2 -55.09 3.50 -6.19
C VAL A 2 -53.68 2.93 -6.41
N LEU A 3 -53.41 2.30 -7.56
CA LEU A 3 -52.10 1.67 -7.84
C LEU A 3 -51.01 2.65 -8.31
N LEU A 4 -51.37 3.78 -8.93
CA LEU A 4 -50.41 4.78 -9.41
C LEU A 4 -49.84 5.65 -8.28
N ALA A 5 -50.59 5.84 -7.19
CA ALA A 5 -50.15 6.65 -6.05
C ALA A 5 -49.03 5.96 -5.24
N ALA A 6 -49.05 4.64 -5.13
CA ALA A 6 -48.03 3.88 -4.39
C ALA A 6 -46.65 3.91 -5.09
N LEU A 7 -46.62 3.93 -6.43
CA LEU A 7 -45.36 3.98 -7.19
C LEU A 7 -44.68 5.36 -7.07
N VAL A 8 -45.45 6.45 -7.04
CA VAL A 8 -44.92 7.82 -6.94
C VAL A 8 -44.44 8.15 -5.52
N VAL A 9 -45.07 7.58 -4.48
CA VAL A 9 -44.64 7.73 -3.08
C VAL A 9 -43.36 6.92 -2.81
N CYS A 10 -43.16 5.78 -3.46
CA CYS A 10 -41.92 5.00 -3.33
C CYS A 10 -40.70 5.68 -4.02
N LEU A 11 -40.95 6.46 -5.08
CA LEU A 11 -39.92 7.24 -5.79
C LEU A 11 -39.51 8.54 -5.07
N THR A 12 -40.27 9.02 -4.10
CA THR A 12 -39.97 10.26 -3.37
C THR A 12 -39.25 10.03 -2.03
N ILE A 13 -39.16 8.80 -1.53
CA ILE A 13 -38.50 8.49 -0.25
C ILE A 13 -37.11 7.87 -0.45
N CYS A 14 -36.77 7.40 -1.64
CA CYS A 14 -35.41 6.98 -1.94
C CYS A 14 -34.55 8.18 -2.37
N ARG A 15 -34.43 9.20 -1.51
CA ARG A 15 -33.16 9.93 -1.46
C ARG A 15 -32.16 8.88 -1.03
N ALA A 16 -31.43 8.32 -1.99
CA ALA A 16 -30.11 7.80 -1.70
C ALA A 16 -29.42 8.92 -0.93
N ALA A 17 -29.33 8.77 0.40
CA ALA A 17 -28.30 9.46 1.13
C ALA A 17 -27.04 8.98 0.43
N ALA A 18 -26.51 9.80 -0.49
CA ALA A 18 -25.09 9.77 -0.76
C ALA A 18 -24.51 9.81 0.65
N VAL A 19 -23.94 8.69 1.09
CA VAL A 19 -23.09 8.70 2.25
C VAL A 19 -22.09 9.77 1.89
N ASP A 20 -22.25 10.94 2.51
CA ASP A 20 -21.25 11.97 2.51
C ASP A 20 -20.11 11.31 3.27
N ILE A 21 -19.29 10.55 2.54
CA ILE A 21 -17.96 10.18 2.99
C ILE A 21 -17.26 11.53 3.04
N LYS A 22 -17.53 12.27 4.12
CA LYS A 22 -16.62 13.24 4.68
C LYS A 22 -15.38 12.44 4.98
N SER A 23 -14.59 12.20 3.94
CA SER A 23 -13.19 11.86 4.04
C SER A 23 -12.65 12.87 5.04
N ASN A 24 -12.29 12.40 6.22
CA ASN A 24 -11.77 13.27 7.25
C ASN A 24 -10.42 13.75 6.71
N ASP A 25 -10.27 15.07 6.54
CA ASP A 25 -9.34 15.72 5.60
C ASP A 25 -7.86 15.62 5.97
N THR A 26 -7.52 14.75 6.91
CA THR A 26 -6.17 14.59 7.47
C THR A 26 -5.82 13.15 7.83
N ASP A 27 -6.69 12.18 7.52
CA ASP A 27 -6.43 10.76 7.81
C ASP A 27 -5.21 10.24 7.04
N ILE A 28 -4.57 9.22 7.59
CA ILE A 28 -3.42 8.55 6.98
C ILE A 28 -3.90 7.33 6.21
N MET A 29 -3.43 7.15 4.98
CA MET A 29 -3.58 5.89 4.24
C MET A 29 -2.22 5.24 4.01
N ILE A 30 -2.07 3.99 4.44
CA ILE A 30 -0.92 3.16 4.12
C ILE A 30 -1.25 2.35 2.86
N ILE A 31 -0.52 2.61 1.79
CA ILE A 31 -0.60 1.84 0.54
C ILE A 31 0.59 0.89 0.50
N SER A 32 0.33 -0.40 0.72
CA SER A 32 1.36 -1.42 0.83
C SER A 32 1.39 -2.31 -0.39
N ASP A 33 2.58 -2.58 -0.92
CA ASP A 33 2.76 -3.73 -1.79
C ASP A 33 2.43 -5.01 -1.02
N VAL A 34 1.99 -6.04 -1.74
CA VAL A 34 1.63 -7.33 -1.13
C VAL A 34 2.83 -8.27 -1.18
N ASP A 35 3.43 -8.45 -2.36
CA ASP A 35 4.44 -9.46 -2.62
C ASP A 35 5.79 -9.10 -2.00
N ASP A 36 6.35 -9.99 -1.19
CA ASP A 36 7.59 -9.77 -0.42
C ASP A 36 7.57 -8.54 0.51
N VAL A 37 6.38 -8.02 0.84
CA VAL A 37 6.15 -7.02 1.90
C VAL A 37 5.18 -7.56 2.94
N LEU A 38 3.96 -7.92 2.52
CA LEU A 38 2.94 -8.50 3.41
C LEU A 38 2.99 -10.02 3.37
N ARG A 39 3.28 -10.60 2.21
CA ARG A 39 3.40 -12.06 2.07
C ARG A 39 4.77 -12.47 1.58
N VAL A 40 5.17 -13.69 1.91
CA VAL A 40 6.33 -14.33 1.31
C VAL A 40 5.94 -14.78 -0.10
N THR A 41 6.61 -14.21 -1.10
CA THR A 41 6.42 -14.56 -2.53
C THR A 41 7.71 -15.11 -3.12
N GLU A 42 8.86 -14.57 -2.75
CA GLU A 42 10.19 -14.87 -3.29
C GLU A 42 10.30 -14.55 -4.78
N LEU A 43 10.04 -13.30 -5.16
CA LEU A 43 10.05 -12.85 -6.57
C LEU A 43 11.40 -13.05 -7.27
N TRP A 44 12.49 -13.19 -6.52
CA TRP A 44 13.82 -13.56 -7.03
C TRP A 44 13.94 -15.04 -7.45
N ASN A 45 12.95 -15.88 -7.15
CA ASN A 45 12.89 -17.28 -7.56
C ASN A 45 11.59 -17.55 -8.35
N PRO A 46 11.63 -17.60 -9.69
CA PRO A 46 10.41 -17.71 -10.51
C PRO A 46 9.51 -18.91 -10.18
N LYS A 47 10.10 -20.05 -9.81
CA LYS A 47 9.33 -21.25 -9.44
C LYS A 47 8.60 -21.04 -8.11
N ARG A 48 9.29 -20.46 -7.12
CA ARG A 48 8.71 -20.16 -5.80
C ARG A 48 7.68 -19.05 -5.91
N ALA A 49 7.99 -17.98 -6.63
CA ALA A 49 7.05 -16.90 -6.95
C ALA A 49 5.73 -17.42 -7.53
N LEU A 50 5.78 -18.34 -8.51
CA LEU A 50 4.58 -18.94 -9.10
C LEU A 50 3.78 -19.73 -8.07
N LEU A 51 4.43 -20.62 -7.32
CA LEU A 51 3.76 -21.50 -6.35
C LEU A 51 3.18 -20.69 -5.18
N ASN A 52 3.96 -19.76 -4.63
CA ASN A 52 3.52 -18.91 -3.53
C ASN A 52 2.34 -18.03 -3.98
N THR A 53 2.41 -17.43 -5.17
CA THR A 53 1.33 -16.56 -5.69
C THR A 53 0.02 -17.32 -5.95
N PHE A 54 0.08 -18.50 -6.57
CA PHE A 54 -1.13 -19.13 -7.16
C PHE A 54 -1.53 -20.46 -6.53
N HIS A 55 -0.65 -21.13 -5.78
CA HIS A 55 -0.91 -22.48 -5.29
C HIS A 55 -0.95 -22.58 -3.77
N TYR A 56 0.01 -21.98 -3.08
CA TYR A 56 0.07 -22.04 -1.63
C TYR A 56 -0.78 -20.95 -0.96
N PRO A 57 -1.29 -21.22 0.26
CA PRO A 57 -1.90 -20.17 1.08
C PRO A 57 -0.95 -18.99 1.28
N LEU A 58 -1.52 -17.81 1.53
CA LEU A 58 -0.75 -16.62 1.86
C LEU A 58 -0.01 -16.85 3.17
N GLU A 59 1.32 -16.90 3.10
CA GLU A 59 2.19 -16.90 4.27
C GLU A 59 2.63 -15.46 4.55
N PRO A 60 2.27 -14.87 5.71
CA PRO A 60 2.63 -13.49 6.00
C PRO A 60 4.14 -13.36 6.25
N VAL A 61 4.71 -12.22 5.85
CA VAL A 61 6.07 -11.86 6.26
C VAL A 61 6.10 -11.70 7.78
N THR A 62 7.12 -12.28 8.42
CA THR A 62 7.29 -12.27 9.88
C THR A 62 7.10 -10.88 10.48
N ASP A 63 6.32 -10.82 11.56
CA ASP A 63 5.96 -9.63 12.34
C ASP A 63 5.15 -8.54 11.60
N MET A 64 4.95 -8.62 10.28
CA MET A 64 4.15 -7.63 9.52
C MET A 64 2.67 -7.60 9.94
N PRO A 65 1.99 -8.74 10.19
CA PRO A 65 0.61 -8.72 10.72
C PRO A 65 0.48 -7.94 12.02
N ALA A 66 1.41 -8.16 12.97
CA ALA A 66 1.43 -7.47 14.25
C ALA A 66 1.65 -5.96 14.06
N LEU A 67 2.61 -5.58 13.22
CA LEU A 67 2.88 -4.17 12.90
C LEU A 67 1.64 -3.44 12.35
N TYR A 68 0.92 -4.06 11.41
CA TYR A 68 -0.27 -3.43 10.80
C TYR A 68 -1.47 -3.40 11.74
N ARG A 69 -1.65 -4.42 12.59
CA ARG A 69 -2.64 -4.39 13.67
C ARG A 69 -2.34 -3.24 14.64
N ASP A 70 -1.09 -3.10 15.06
CA ASP A 70 -0.71 -2.06 16.01
C ASP A 70 -0.79 -0.65 15.36
N TYR A 71 -0.58 -0.52 14.05
CA TYR A 71 -0.90 0.70 13.30
C TYR A 71 -2.41 1.04 13.40
N GLN A 72 -3.27 0.05 13.19
CA GLN A 72 -4.73 0.18 13.31
C GLN A 72 -5.15 0.53 14.75
N ASP A 73 -4.53 -0.07 15.75
CA ASP A 73 -4.85 0.16 17.17
C ASP A 73 -4.46 1.57 17.62
N VAL A 74 -3.31 2.09 17.15
CA VAL A 74 -2.81 3.41 17.57
C VAL A 74 -3.58 4.58 16.95
N LEU A 75 -4.09 4.43 15.73
CA LEU A 75 -4.79 5.50 15.03
C LEU A 75 -6.30 5.26 14.84
N ALA A 76 -6.80 4.06 15.16
CA ALA A 76 -8.20 3.69 15.05
C ALA A 76 -8.81 4.11 13.69
N ASP A 77 -9.92 4.85 13.70
CA ASP A 77 -10.63 5.29 12.49
C ASP A 77 -9.85 6.32 11.64
N LYS A 78 -8.67 6.77 12.09
CA LYS A 78 -7.82 7.77 11.41
C LYS A 78 -6.75 7.17 10.51
N ILE A 79 -6.67 5.84 10.43
CA ILE A 79 -5.80 5.13 9.51
C ILE A 79 -6.60 4.21 8.59
N HIS A 80 -6.21 4.19 7.32
CA HIS A 80 -6.82 3.37 6.27
C HIS A 80 -5.74 2.57 5.56
N PHE A 81 -6.11 1.40 5.04
CA PHE A 81 -5.16 0.51 4.36
C PHE A 81 -5.59 0.25 2.92
N ALA A 82 -4.60 0.22 2.04
CA ALA A 82 -4.74 -0.30 0.69
C ALA A 82 -3.59 -1.27 0.37
N TYR A 83 -3.92 -2.38 -0.26
CA TYR A 83 -3.01 -3.46 -0.60
C TYR A 83 -2.91 -3.56 -2.12
N VAL A 84 -1.76 -3.22 -2.67
CA VAL A 84 -1.52 -3.20 -4.12
C VAL A 84 -0.72 -4.42 -4.52
N THR A 85 -1.09 -5.08 -5.61
CA THR A 85 -0.32 -6.19 -6.18
C THR A 85 -0.36 -6.13 -7.71
N ASP A 86 0.68 -6.68 -8.30
CA ASP A 86 0.78 -6.90 -9.74
C ASP A 86 0.22 -8.28 -10.17
N ALA A 87 -0.30 -9.07 -9.22
CA ALA A 87 -1.05 -10.29 -9.52
C ALA A 87 -2.38 -9.97 -10.21
N PHE A 88 -2.82 -10.86 -11.11
CA PHE A 88 -4.12 -10.76 -11.75
C PHE A 88 -5.22 -11.29 -10.82
N SER A 89 -6.28 -10.51 -10.63
CA SER A 89 -7.42 -10.89 -9.77
C SER A 89 -8.07 -12.20 -10.21
N SER A 90 -8.11 -12.48 -11.52
CA SER A 90 -8.69 -13.72 -12.06
C SER A 90 -7.91 -14.99 -11.73
N LEU A 91 -6.65 -14.87 -11.30
CA LEU A 91 -5.77 -16.00 -11.03
C LEU A 91 -5.46 -16.16 -9.53
N ALA A 92 -5.18 -15.05 -8.84
CA ALA A 92 -4.74 -15.08 -7.45
C ALA A 92 -5.74 -14.44 -6.48
N GLY A 93 -6.85 -13.89 -6.99
CA GLY A 93 -7.72 -12.97 -6.25
C GLY A 93 -8.25 -13.54 -4.94
N GLU A 94 -8.76 -14.77 -4.94
CA GLU A 94 -9.35 -15.40 -3.75
C GLU A 94 -8.30 -15.70 -2.67
N GLY A 95 -7.16 -16.26 -3.06
CA GLY A 95 -6.05 -16.55 -2.14
C GLY A 95 -5.46 -15.29 -1.51
N TYR A 96 -5.31 -14.23 -2.31
CA TYR A 96 -4.85 -12.92 -1.83
C TYR A 96 -5.88 -12.28 -0.90
N THR A 97 -7.15 -12.25 -1.30
CA THR A 97 -8.21 -11.59 -0.54
C THR A 97 -8.40 -12.27 0.81
N THR A 98 -8.54 -13.60 0.80
CA THR A 98 -8.73 -14.38 2.04
C THR A 98 -7.50 -14.28 2.94
N GLY A 99 -6.31 -14.46 2.39
CA GLY A 99 -5.06 -14.36 3.15
C GLY A 99 -4.86 -12.98 3.77
N LEU A 100 -5.11 -11.91 3.01
CA LEU A 100 -4.99 -10.54 3.52
C LEU A 100 -6.02 -10.27 4.62
N GLN A 101 -7.28 -10.69 4.44
CA GLN A 101 -8.33 -10.52 5.44
C GLN A 101 -8.09 -11.31 6.74
N LEU A 102 -7.40 -12.44 6.66
CA LEU A 102 -7.06 -13.25 7.83
C LEU A 102 -5.93 -12.64 8.67
N HIS A 103 -5.03 -11.88 8.05
CA HIS A 103 -3.78 -11.45 8.70
C HIS A 103 -3.66 -9.93 8.89
N TYR A 104 -4.39 -9.12 8.14
CA TYR A 104 -4.23 -7.67 8.11
C TYR A 104 -5.54 -6.93 8.39
N PRO A 105 -5.49 -5.67 8.86
CA PRO A 105 -6.67 -4.85 9.01
C PRO A 105 -7.50 -4.76 7.71
N PRO A 106 -8.82 -4.49 7.80
CA PRO A 106 -9.63 -4.28 6.62
C PRO A 106 -9.07 -3.15 5.73
N GLY A 107 -9.02 -3.38 4.43
CA GLY A 107 -8.45 -2.43 3.48
C GLY A 107 -8.87 -2.70 2.03
N GLU A 108 -8.64 -1.73 1.16
CA GLU A 108 -8.89 -1.85 -0.28
C GLU A 108 -7.82 -2.70 -0.95
N ILE A 109 -8.21 -3.67 -1.78
CA ILE A 109 -7.25 -4.50 -2.54
C ILE A 109 -7.27 -4.07 -4.01
N ALA A 110 -6.11 -3.67 -4.52
CA ALA A 110 -5.93 -3.28 -5.91
C ALA A 110 -5.02 -4.27 -6.64
N PHE A 111 -5.65 -5.13 -7.44
CA PHE A 111 -4.96 -6.07 -8.34
C PHE A 111 -4.49 -5.39 -9.63
N ARG A 112 -3.62 -6.07 -10.37
CA ARG A 112 -3.24 -5.64 -11.72
C ARG A 112 -4.46 -5.50 -12.62
N GLU A 113 -4.71 -4.28 -13.05
CA GLU A 113 -5.78 -3.98 -14.00
C GLU A 113 -5.51 -4.67 -15.36
N VAL A 114 -6.41 -5.56 -15.75
CA VAL A 114 -6.49 -6.09 -17.13
C VAL A 114 -7.29 -5.08 -17.96
N THR A 115 -6.61 -4.17 -18.66
CA THR A 115 -7.33 -3.25 -19.56
C THR A 115 -7.59 -3.93 -20.91
N GLN A 116 -8.78 -3.69 -21.50
CA GLN A 116 -9.15 -4.22 -22.84
C GLN A 116 -8.11 -3.89 -23.93
N SER A 117 -7.38 -2.79 -23.78
CA SER A 117 -6.19 -2.51 -24.57
C SER A 117 -4.98 -3.21 -23.94
N LEU A 118 -4.43 -4.24 -24.58
CA LEU A 118 -3.15 -4.90 -24.23
C LEU A 118 -1.94 -3.99 -24.49
N ARG A 119 -2.00 -2.71 -24.10
CA ARG A 119 -0.85 -1.81 -24.23
C ARG A 119 0.19 -2.23 -23.20
N PRO A 120 1.41 -2.64 -23.62
CA PRO A 120 2.44 -3.14 -22.69
C PRO A 120 2.72 -2.17 -21.54
N ASN A 121 2.80 -0.87 -21.84
CA ASN A 121 3.05 0.17 -20.82
C ASN A 121 1.97 0.26 -19.75
N ARG A 122 0.73 -0.16 -20.03
CA ARG A 122 -0.32 -0.26 -19.02
C ARG A 122 -0.07 -1.49 -18.14
N LEU A 123 0.18 -2.65 -18.72
CA LEU A 123 0.43 -3.86 -17.92
C LEU A 123 1.70 -3.74 -17.05
N LEU A 124 2.75 -3.08 -17.54
CA LEU A 124 4.03 -2.94 -16.84
C LEU A 124 4.03 -1.89 -15.69
N ASN A 125 3.02 -1.02 -15.62
CA ASN A 125 2.94 0.04 -14.60
C ASN A 125 1.62 -0.04 -13.79
N SER A 126 1.01 -1.21 -13.68
CA SER A 126 -0.28 -1.40 -12.98
C SER A 126 -0.25 -0.90 -11.54
N ARG A 127 0.79 -1.27 -10.78
CA ARG A 127 0.96 -0.83 -9.40
C ARG A 127 1.01 0.70 -9.26
N GLN A 128 1.84 1.38 -10.04
CA GLN A 128 1.95 2.85 -10.02
C GLN A 128 0.61 3.53 -10.35
N ARG A 129 -0.16 3.00 -11.30
CA ARG A 129 -1.49 3.52 -11.61
C ARG A 129 -2.48 3.30 -10.50
N SER A 130 -2.44 2.13 -9.85
CA SER A 130 -3.32 1.83 -8.71
C SER A 130 -3.04 2.78 -7.55
N ILE A 131 -1.77 3.02 -7.24
CA ILE A 131 -1.35 3.99 -6.21
C ILE A 131 -1.81 5.40 -6.61
N GLN A 132 -1.55 5.84 -7.84
CA GLN A 132 -1.98 7.17 -8.29
C GLN A 132 -3.50 7.33 -8.21
N ARG A 133 -4.26 6.32 -8.62
CA ARG A 133 -5.72 6.32 -8.54
C ARG A 133 -6.21 6.46 -7.09
N LEU A 134 -5.60 5.75 -6.14
CA LEU A 134 -5.94 5.89 -4.71
C LEU A 134 -5.64 7.30 -4.21
N ILE A 135 -4.53 7.90 -4.64
CA ILE A 135 -4.19 9.29 -4.31
C ILE A 135 -5.24 10.26 -4.88
N ASP A 136 -5.64 10.07 -6.14
CA ASP A 136 -6.61 10.91 -6.82
C ASP A 136 -8.02 10.81 -6.19
N ILE A 137 -8.40 9.63 -5.71
CA ILE A 137 -9.68 9.39 -5.01
C ILE A 137 -9.70 10.07 -3.64
N TYR A 138 -8.56 10.09 -2.94
CA TYR A 138 -8.43 10.62 -1.59
C TYR A 138 -7.47 11.83 -1.52
N PRO A 139 -7.80 12.96 -2.18
CA PRO A 139 -6.89 14.09 -2.41
C PRO A 139 -6.53 14.91 -1.16
N ARG A 140 -7.11 14.57 0.00
CA ARG A 140 -6.83 15.23 1.28
C ARG A 140 -6.12 14.32 2.28
N ARG A 141 -5.97 13.02 1.99
CA ARG A 141 -5.26 12.09 2.88
C ARG A 141 -3.75 12.27 2.79
N LYS A 142 -3.05 11.93 3.87
CA LYS A 142 -1.60 11.74 3.88
C LYS A 142 -1.31 10.28 3.53
N PHE A 143 -0.36 10.05 2.63
CA PHE A 143 -0.02 8.69 2.21
C PHE A 143 1.34 8.25 2.70
N ILE A 144 1.45 6.97 3.03
CA ILE A 144 2.71 6.26 3.20
C ILE A 144 2.70 5.12 2.21
N LEU A 145 3.73 5.03 1.36
CA LEU A 145 3.86 3.90 0.45
C LEU A 145 4.82 2.89 1.07
N VAL A 146 4.40 1.64 1.19
CA VAL A 146 5.25 0.54 1.66
C VAL A 146 5.58 -0.35 0.47
N GLY A 147 6.86 -0.53 0.19
CA GLY A 147 7.37 -1.37 -0.88
C GLY A 147 8.60 -2.14 -0.42
N ASP A 148 9.28 -2.79 -1.34
CA ASP A 148 10.46 -3.60 -1.08
C ASP A 148 11.58 -3.35 -2.10
N PHE A 149 12.73 -4.01 -1.92
CA PHE A 149 13.82 -4.08 -2.91
C PHE A 149 13.94 -5.44 -3.60
N ALA A 150 13.06 -6.39 -3.30
CA ALA A 150 12.96 -7.70 -3.93
C ALA A 150 12.14 -7.71 -5.24
N THR A 151 11.43 -6.62 -5.54
CA THR A 151 10.66 -6.42 -6.77
C THR A 151 11.42 -5.49 -7.73
N PRO A 152 11.83 -5.95 -8.92
CA PRO A 152 12.56 -5.12 -9.88
C PRO A 152 11.82 -3.82 -10.26
N GLY A 153 12.45 -2.68 -9.98
CA GLY A 153 12.01 -1.36 -10.44
C GLY A 153 10.84 -0.75 -9.64
N ILE A 154 10.41 -1.39 -8.56
CA ILE A 154 9.34 -0.85 -7.69
C ILE A 154 9.74 0.48 -7.07
N GLU A 155 11.01 0.62 -6.66
CA GLU A 155 11.57 1.80 -6.04
C GLU A 155 11.54 3.01 -6.99
N GLY A 156 11.84 2.80 -8.28
CA GLY A 156 11.71 3.83 -9.30
C GLY A 156 10.26 4.18 -9.63
N GLY A 157 9.34 3.23 -9.52
CA GLY A 157 7.91 3.48 -9.67
C GLY A 157 7.33 4.33 -8.54
N TYR A 158 7.64 3.93 -7.30
CA TYR A 158 7.18 4.59 -6.09
C TYR A 158 7.76 5.99 -5.97
N SER A 159 9.05 6.16 -6.31
CA SER A 159 9.69 7.48 -6.31
C SER A 159 9.03 8.45 -7.28
N LYS A 160 8.66 7.99 -8.49
CA LYS A 160 7.94 8.80 -9.48
C LYS A 160 6.57 9.26 -8.98
N VAL A 161 5.84 8.39 -8.30
CA VAL A 161 4.53 8.73 -7.71
C VAL A 161 4.74 9.72 -6.55
N ALA A 162 5.62 9.44 -5.60
CA ALA A 162 5.86 10.29 -4.45
C ALA A 162 6.39 11.70 -4.82
N THR A 163 7.20 11.79 -5.89
CA THR A 163 7.75 13.06 -6.39
C THR A 163 6.68 13.97 -7.01
N LYS A 164 5.58 13.39 -7.50
CA LYS A 164 4.47 14.12 -8.14
C LYS A 164 3.37 14.49 -7.15
N ASN A 165 3.29 13.80 -6.01
CA ASN A 165 2.20 13.91 -5.07
C ASN A 165 2.74 14.32 -3.69
N ASP A 166 2.57 15.60 -3.34
CA ASP A 166 3.02 16.14 -2.04
C ASP A 166 2.31 15.48 -0.85
N GLN A 167 1.16 14.85 -1.07
CA GLN A 167 0.46 14.04 -0.07
C GLN A 167 1.26 12.82 0.42
N VAL A 168 2.24 12.31 -0.34
CA VAL A 168 3.02 11.11 0.03
C VAL A 168 4.11 11.45 1.06
N GLN A 169 3.82 11.27 2.34
CA GLN A 169 4.69 11.75 3.42
C GLN A 169 5.96 10.91 3.60
N CYS A 170 5.91 9.62 3.23
CA CYS A 170 7.06 8.74 3.27
C CYS A 170 6.94 7.52 2.35
N LEU A 171 8.09 6.98 1.96
CA LEU A 171 8.30 5.64 1.40
C LEU A 171 8.97 4.74 2.46
N PHE A 172 8.30 3.67 2.87
CA PHE A 172 8.88 2.61 3.70
C PHE A 172 9.34 1.48 2.78
N MET A 173 10.64 1.29 2.63
CA MET A 173 11.20 0.30 1.72
C MET A 173 11.79 -0.88 2.49
N ARG A 174 11.29 -2.08 2.27
CA ARG A 174 11.79 -3.29 2.92
C ARG A 174 13.01 -3.87 2.18
N ASP A 175 14.11 -4.15 2.87
CA ASP A 175 15.21 -4.97 2.33
C ASP A 175 15.01 -6.44 2.73
N ALA A 176 14.33 -7.20 1.87
CA ALA A 176 14.04 -8.60 2.12
C ALA A 176 15.30 -9.49 2.21
N ARG A 177 16.46 -9.04 1.71
CA ARG A 177 17.69 -9.85 1.69
C ARG A 177 18.26 -10.11 3.07
N ALA A 178 18.02 -9.22 4.03
CA ALA A 178 18.56 -9.34 5.39
C ALA A 178 18.23 -10.70 6.02
N ASN A 179 17.06 -11.26 5.69
CA ASN A 179 16.60 -12.56 6.18
C ASN A 179 16.53 -13.62 5.07
N ASN A 180 16.86 -13.26 3.82
CA ASN A 180 16.76 -14.14 2.66
C ASN A 180 18.06 -14.03 1.83
N PRO A 181 19.13 -14.75 2.20
CA PRO A 181 20.42 -14.66 1.52
C PRO A 181 20.37 -15.14 0.05
N ALA A 182 19.33 -15.88 -0.34
CA ALA A 182 19.08 -16.28 -1.73
C ALA A 182 18.53 -15.12 -2.60
N ASN A 183 18.05 -14.04 -1.99
CA ASN A 183 17.60 -12.86 -2.72
C ASN A 183 18.81 -12.09 -3.26
N HIS A 184 18.94 -12.06 -4.59
CA HIS A 184 20.04 -11.42 -5.29
C HIS A 184 19.72 -9.99 -5.76
N PHE A 185 18.52 -9.47 -5.48
CA PHE A 185 18.17 -8.09 -5.82
C PHE A 185 18.79 -7.11 -4.84
N VAL A 186 19.74 -6.31 -5.34
CA VAL A 186 20.42 -5.30 -4.54
C VAL A 186 19.56 -4.02 -4.47
N PRO A 187 19.28 -3.47 -3.27
CA PRO A 187 18.62 -2.20 -3.07
C PRO A 187 19.24 -1.10 -3.90
N ALA A 188 18.45 -0.56 -4.82
CA ALA A 188 18.82 0.58 -5.63
C ALA A 188 18.23 1.85 -4.99
N THR A 189 19.03 2.63 -4.28
CA THR A 189 18.55 3.88 -3.65
C THR A 189 18.64 5.09 -4.58
N LYS A 190 19.34 4.98 -5.71
CA LYS A 190 19.46 6.07 -6.70
C LYS A 190 18.10 6.64 -7.15
N PRO A 191 17.05 5.84 -7.40
CA PRO A 191 15.74 6.39 -7.73
C PRO A 191 15.07 7.17 -6.58
N LEU A 192 15.50 6.95 -5.33
CA LEU A 192 15.00 7.60 -4.11
C LEU A 192 15.80 8.86 -3.74
N SER A 193 16.98 9.10 -4.33
CA SER A 193 17.87 10.20 -3.97
C SER A 193 17.52 11.56 -4.58
N SER A 194 16.36 11.69 -5.22
CA SER A 194 15.86 12.98 -5.71
C SER A 194 15.74 13.99 -4.56
N SER A 195 16.12 15.25 -4.80
CA SER A 195 15.97 16.32 -3.81
C SER A 195 14.52 16.49 -3.32
N LYS A 196 13.53 16.19 -4.16
CA LYS A 196 12.09 16.21 -3.79
C LYS A 196 11.68 15.10 -2.82
N LEU A 197 12.47 14.03 -2.75
CA LEU A 197 12.30 12.91 -1.84
C LEU A 197 13.31 12.93 -0.70
N SER A 198 14.12 14.00 -0.60
CA SER A 198 15.02 14.20 0.54
C SER A 198 14.21 14.03 1.82
N GLN A 199 14.70 13.16 2.70
CA GLN A 199 14.07 12.82 3.98
C GLN A 199 12.71 12.12 3.93
N ARG A 200 12.16 11.77 2.74
CA ARG A 200 10.84 11.14 2.56
C ARG A 200 10.91 9.65 2.24
N TRP A 201 11.98 8.98 2.63
CA TRP A 201 12.07 7.52 2.56
C TRP A 201 12.95 6.97 3.68
N THR A 202 12.69 5.72 4.04
CA THR A 202 13.51 4.94 4.98
C THR A 202 13.53 3.48 4.55
N VAL A 203 14.49 2.73 5.09
CA VAL A 203 14.68 1.30 4.82
C VAL A 203 14.60 0.53 6.11
N PHE A 204 13.90 -0.59 6.09
CA PHE A 204 13.85 -1.54 7.19
C PHE A 204 14.01 -2.97 6.69
N ASP A 205 14.53 -3.86 7.53
CA ASP A 205 14.70 -5.27 7.19
C ASP A 205 13.57 -6.09 7.80
N ASN A 206 13.33 -5.84 9.10
CA ASN A 206 12.39 -6.56 9.94
C ASN A 206 11.25 -5.65 10.41
N ALA A 207 10.03 -6.17 10.50
CA ALA A 207 8.92 -5.38 11.03
C ALA A 207 9.10 -5.11 12.54
N SER A 208 9.69 -6.04 13.30
CA SER A 208 9.95 -5.89 14.73
C SER A 208 10.95 -4.78 15.06
N GLU A 209 12.06 -4.63 14.32
CA GLU A 209 13.00 -3.51 14.54
C GLU A 209 12.41 -2.16 14.13
N PHE A 210 11.50 -2.17 13.15
CA PHE A 210 10.86 -0.96 12.62
C PHE A 210 9.66 -0.50 13.46
N HIS A 211 9.15 -1.38 14.31
CA HIS A 211 7.87 -1.25 15.02
C HIS A 211 7.73 0.06 15.80
N GLU A 212 8.55 0.27 16.83
CA GLU A 212 8.41 1.43 17.71
C GLU A 212 8.66 2.76 16.99
N ALA A 213 9.66 2.77 16.10
CA ALA A 213 10.00 3.96 15.34
C ALA A 213 8.84 4.38 14.43
N SER A 214 8.27 3.43 13.68
CA SER A 214 7.17 3.66 12.75
C SER A 214 5.86 4.04 13.45
N LEU A 215 5.53 3.41 14.59
CA LEU A 215 4.40 3.83 15.43
C LEU A 215 4.56 5.25 15.94
N GLY A 216 5.76 5.59 16.45
CA GLY A 216 6.08 6.95 16.87
C GLY A 216 5.94 7.96 15.73
N TYR A 217 6.33 7.58 14.51
CA TYR A 217 6.14 8.40 13.31
C TYR A 217 4.67 8.61 12.97
N LEU A 218 3.85 7.56 12.95
CA LEU A 218 2.42 7.66 12.66
C LEU A 218 1.68 8.60 13.62
N ARG A 219 1.97 8.49 14.93
CA ARG A 219 1.41 9.41 15.95
C ARG A 219 1.74 10.87 15.66
N ARG A 220 3.01 11.17 15.35
CA ARG A 220 3.44 12.54 15.03
C ARG A 220 2.87 13.02 13.69
N LEU A 221 2.81 12.15 12.69
CA LEU A 221 2.29 12.49 11.38
C LEU A 221 0.80 12.85 11.44
N HIS A 222 0.04 12.11 12.24
CA HIS A 222 -1.39 12.32 12.42
C HIS A 222 -1.71 13.74 12.92
N ILE A 223 -0.98 14.20 13.94
CA ILE A 223 -1.18 15.53 14.53
C ILE A 223 -0.48 16.68 13.78
N SER A 224 0.37 16.36 12.81
CA SER A 224 1.14 17.36 12.07
C SER A 224 0.28 18.06 11.01
N ASN A 225 0.47 19.37 10.82
CA ASN A 225 -0.07 20.10 9.67
C ASN A 225 0.98 20.28 8.55
N ASP A 226 2.18 19.75 8.74
CA ASP A 226 3.25 19.80 7.74
C ASP A 226 2.89 18.91 6.55
N THR A 227 2.91 19.50 5.36
CA THR A 227 2.67 18.81 4.09
C THR A 227 3.88 18.03 3.58
N ARG A 228 5.06 18.22 4.21
CA ARG A 228 6.33 17.55 3.88
C ARG A 228 7.03 17.02 5.12
N PHE A 229 6.30 16.28 5.94
CA PHE A 229 6.78 15.83 7.26
C PHE A 229 8.06 14.98 7.20
N GLY A 230 8.15 14.05 6.25
CA GLY A 230 9.33 13.20 6.04
C GLY A 230 9.60 12.20 7.18
N CYS A 231 10.36 11.14 6.89
CA CYS A 231 10.55 9.98 7.76
C CYS A 231 12.02 9.58 7.98
N GLU A 232 12.97 10.44 7.61
CA GLU A 232 14.42 10.17 7.76
C GLU A 232 14.83 9.79 9.19
N ARG A 233 14.12 10.31 10.20
CA ARG A 233 14.39 10.07 11.63
C ARG A 233 13.95 8.68 12.12
N LEU A 234 13.45 7.81 11.25
CA LEU A 234 13.09 6.43 11.60
C LEU A 234 14.29 5.52 11.83
N GLY A 235 15.49 5.91 11.36
CA GLY A 235 16.76 5.39 11.90
C GLY A 235 17.13 3.93 11.58
N VAL A 236 16.46 3.25 10.65
CA VAL A 236 16.69 1.79 10.49
C VAL A 236 17.84 1.42 9.53
N ARG A 237 18.14 2.21 8.48
CA ARG A 237 19.42 2.17 7.74
C ARG A 237 19.55 3.33 6.76
N ARG A 238 20.77 3.81 6.51
CA ARG A 238 21.12 4.64 5.34
C ARG A 238 22.04 3.82 4.44
N PHE A 239 21.65 3.63 3.19
CA PHE A 239 22.62 3.29 2.15
C PHE A 239 23.36 4.59 1.83
N GLN A 240 24.67 4.61 2.05
CA GLN A 240 25.55 5.70 1.62
C GLN A 240 25.66 5.73 0.09
#